data_AF-T0M8Y2-F1
#
_entry.id   AF-T0M8Y2-F1
#
_cell.length_a   1.000
_cell.length_b   1.000
_cell.length_c   1.000
_cell.angle_alpha   90.00
_cell.angle_beta   90.00
_cell.angle_gamma   90.00
#
_symmetry.space_group_name_H-M   'P 1'
#
loop_
_entity.id
_entity.type
_entity.pdbx_description
1 polymer ?
#
loop_
_entity_poly.entity_id
_entity_poly.type
_entity_poly.pdbx_seq_one_letter_code
_entity_poly.pdbx_strand_id
1 'polypeptide(L)'
;MIDTQKPAERTSGKEALIAVGLGIVFMAVALFVQAIVQEIPEYIYLGLHGFSISLLVSGYSTFEFQHPLEFGLYLGLVAATMQEVAAYVAVDTRTKQYAFYIGLGFSVVDIIVLMFDTLPVIGRITRFPALLIVLNVIASILFHPGTATFMKWGRIAGFG
;
A
#
# COMPACT_ATOMS: atom_id res chain seq x y z
N MET A 1 -25.11 -6.61 -33.38
CA MET A 1 -25.23 -7.65 -32.36
C MET A 1 -25.39 -6.92 -31.03
N ILE A 2 -26.61 -6.82 -30.51
CA ILE A 2 -26.89 -6.08 -29.28
C ILE A 2 -26.44 -7.00 -28.14
N ASP A 3 -25.32 -6.65 -27.52
CA ASP A 3 -24.84 -7.30 -26.31
C ASP A 3 -25.88 -7.02 -25.21
N THR A 4 -26.76 -8.00 -24.99
CA THR A 4 -27.70 -7.98 -23.88
C THR A 4 -26.87 -7.97 -22.61
N GLN A 5 -26.69 -6.78 -22.03
CA GLN A 5 -26.00 -6.59 -20.76
C GLN A 5 -26.61 -7.55 -19.74
N LYS A 6 -25.87 -8.63 -19.47
CA LYS A 6 -26.16 -9.53 -18.36
C LYS A 6 -26.25 -8.64 -17.12
N PRO A 7 -27.35 -8.67 -16.35
CA PRO A 7 -27.51 -7.79 -15.21
C PRO A 7 -26.30 -7.92 -14.31
N ALA A 8 -25.73 -6.79 -13.89
CA ALA A 8 -24.60 -6.77 -12.99
C ALA A 8 -24.93 -7.66 -11.80
N GLU A 9 -24.24 -8.80 -11.72
CA GLU A 9 -24.43 -9.78 -10.65
C GLU A 9 -24.28 -9.02 -9.33
N ARG A 10 -25.27 -9.06 -8.43
CA ARG A 10 -25.10 -8.33 -7.17
C ARG A 10 -24.28 -9.20 -6.24
N THR A 11 -23.06 -8.77 -5.92
CA THR A 11 -22.31 -9.34 -4.80
C THR A 11 -23.15 -9.25 -3.54
N SER A 12 -23.36 -10.38 -2.87
CA SER A 12 -24.02 -10.41 -1.58
C SER A 12 -23.14 -9.71 -0.52
N GLY A 13 -23.74 -9.21 0.56
CA GLY A 13 -22.99 -8.55 1.64
C GLY A 13 -21.92 -9.46 2.25
N LYS A 14 -22.18 -10.78 2.32
CA LYS A 14 -21.20 -11.77 2.79
C LYS A 14 -19.98 -11.86 1.87
N GLU A 15 -20.21 -11.86 0.56
CA GLU A 15 -19.12 -11.91 -0.43
C GLU A 15 -18.29 -10.64 -0.44
N ALA A 16 -18.94 -9.48 -0.30
CA ALA A 16 -18.25 -8.21 -0.15
C ALA A 16 -17.33 -8.21 1.09
N LEU A 17 -17.81 -8.70 2.23
CA LEU A 17 -17.01 -8.83 3.46
C LEU A 17 -15.82 -9.78 3.28
N ILE A 18 -16.02 -10.91 2.60
CA ILE A 18 -14.93 -11.85 2.29
C ILE A 18 -13.88 -11.17 1.39
N ALA A 19 -14.31 -10.42 0.38
CA ALA A 19 -13.42 -9.69 -0.50
C ALA A 19 -12.60 -8.61 0.23
N VAL A 20 -13.23 -7.85 1.14
CA VAL A 20 -12.52 -6.91 2.03
C VAL A 20 -11.50 -7.64 2.90
N GLY A 21 -11.88 -8.78 3.50
CA GLY A 21 -10.97 -9.59 4.31
C GLY A 21 -9.77 -10.10 3.52
N LEU A 22 -9.96 -10.51 2.27
CA LEU A 22 -8.85 -10.87 1.38
C LEU A 22 -7.93 -9.68 1.13
N GLY A 23 -8.50 -8.50 0.85
CA GLY A 23 -7.73 -7.27 0.70
C GLY A 23 -6.84 -6.98 1.91
N ILE A 24 -7.40 -7.09 3.12
CA ILE A 24 -6.67 -6.90 4.38
C ILE A 24 -5.49 -7.88 4.49
N VAL A 25 -5.72 -9.17 4.21
CA VAL A 25 -4.67 -10.19 4.30
C VAL A 25 -3.54 -9.90 3.30
N PHE A 26 -3.87 -9.62 2.04
CA PHE A 26 -2.87 -9.34 1.01
C PHE A 26 -2.09 -8.06 1.29
N MET A 27 -2.75 -7.01 1.78
CA MET A 27 -2.08 -5.77 2.18
C MET A 27 -1.14 -6.01 3.38
N ALA A 28 -1.53 -6.83 4.36
CA ALA A 28 -0.64 -7.19 5.47
C ALA A 28 0.60 -7.95 5.00
N VAL A 29 0.45 -8.89 4.04
CA VAL A 29 1.59 -9.57 3.42
C VAL A 29 2.47 -8.58 2.66
N ALA A 30 1.87 -7.67 1.89
CA ALA A 30 2.61 -6.63 1.17
C ALA A 30 3.46 -5.78 2.12
N LEU A 31 2.87 -5.31 3.22
CA LEU A 31 3.57 -4.52 4.23
C LEU A 31 4.68 -5.28 4.93
N PHE A 32 4.50 -6.57 5.20
CA PHE A 32 5.56 -7.40 5.78
C PHE A 32 6.78 -7.50 4.85
N VAL A 33 6.55 -7.78 3.56
CA VAL A 33 7.63 -7.83 2.57
C VAL A 33 8.23 -6.44 2.35
N GLN A 34 7.39 -5.41 2.28
CA GLN A 34 7.81 -4.01 2.15
C GLN A 34 8.75 -3.62 3.28
N ALA A 35 8.44 -3.96 4.53
CA ALA A 35 9.28 -3.66 5.68
C ALA A 35 10.70 -4.25 5.50
N ILE A 36 10.81 -5.52 5.10
CA ILE A 36 12.11 -6.17 4.86
C ILE A 36 12.90 -5.45 3.75
N VAL A 37 12.24 -5.09 2.66
CA VAL A 37 12.89 -4.44 1.51
C VAL A 37 13.29 -3.00 1.87
N GLN A 38 12.50 -2.29 2.67
CA GLN A 38 12.81 -0.92 3.11
C GLN A 38 14.08 -0.85 3.96
N GLU A 39 14.48 -1.94 4.63
CA GLU A 39 15.75 -2.03 5.39
C GLU A 39 17.00 -2.22 4.52
N ILE A 40 16.87 -2.47 3.21
CA ILE A 40 18.04 -2.71 2.34
C ILE A 40 19.07 -1.57 2.38
N PRO A 41 18.71 -0.27 2.32
CA PRO A 41 19.69 0.81 2.43
C PRO A 41 20.43 0.81 3.76
N GLU A 42 19.77 0.40 4.86
CA GLU A 42 20.39 0.22 6.17
C GLU A 42 21.49 -0.86 6.10
N TYR A 43 21.18 -2.02 5.51
CA TYR A 43 22.14 -3.11 5.34
C TYR A 43 23.30 -2.73 4.42
N ILE A 44 23.05 -1.96 3.37
CA ILE A 44 24.10 -1.42 2.50
C ILE A 44 25.00 -0.47 3.29
N TYR A 45 24.42 0.45 4.07
CA TYR A 45 25.17 1.38 4.91
C TYR A 45 26.05 0.63 5.92
N LEU A 46 25.51 -0.38 6.59
CA LEU A 46 26.29 -1.25 7.49
C LEU A 46 27.45 -1.92 6.76
N GLY A 47 27.22 -2.50 5.59
CA GLY A 47 28.26 -3.17 4.80
C GLY A 47 29.40 -2.22 4.41
N LEU A 48 29.08 -1.00 4.00
CA LEU A 48 30.08 0.03 3.64
C LEU A 48 30.91 0.52 4.83
N HIS A 49 30.37 0.38 6.05
CA HIS A 49 31.02 0.84 7.29
C HIS A 49 31.46 -0.32 8.19
N GLY A 50 31.71 -1.50 7.60
CA GLY A 50 32.29 -2.64 8.30
C GLY A 50 31.40 -3.23 9.41
N PHE A 51 30.08 -3.15 9.24
CA PHE A 51 29.06 -3.61 10.20
C PHE A 51 29.15 -2.93 11.58
N SER A 52 29.63 -1.68 11.63
CA SER A 52 29.66 -0.89 12.85
C SER A 52 28.26 -0.44 13.28
N ILE A 53 27.67 -1.15 14.25
CA ILE A 53 26.37 -0.78 14.84
C ILE A 53 26.41 0.61 15.49
N SER A 54 27.55 0.99 16.08
CA SER A 54 27.74 2.34 16.62
C SER A 54 27.56 3.40 15.55
N LEU A 55 28.13 3.20 14.36
CA LEU A 55 28.05 4.17 13.28
C LEU A 55 26.66 4.21 12.68
N LEU A 56 25.99 3.06 12.57
CA LEU A 56 24.59 2.99 12.14
C LEU A 56 23.70 3.86 13.03
N VAL A 57 23.74 3.64 14.35
CA VAL A 57 22.88 4.39 15.30
C VAL A 57 23.18 5.89 15.26
N SER A 58 24.44 6.29 15.12
CA SER A 58 24.82 7.72 15.16
C SER A 58 24.70 8.44 13.80
N GLY A 59 24.84 7.72 12.69
CA GLY A 59 25.16 8.30 11.39
C GLY A 59 24.10 8.04 10.31
N TYR A 60 23.36 6.93 10.39
CA TYR A 60 22.43 6.55 9.34
C TYR A 60 21.25 7.52 9.20
N SER A 61 20.65 7.92 10.33
CA SER A 61 19.59 8.94 10.33
C SER A 61 20.06 10.27 9.73
N THR A 62 21.30 10.67 10.00
CA THR A 62 21.88 11.89 9.40
C THR A 62 22.02 11.74 7.88
N PHE A 63 22.44 10.57 7.40
CA PHE A 63 22.52 10.27 5.98
C PHE A 63 21.15 10.32 5.30
N GLU A 64 20.09 9.78 5.93
CA GLU A 64 18.71 9.88 5.43
C GLU A 64 18.25 11.33 5.30
N PHE A 65 18.53 12.17 6.30
CA PHE A 65 18.18 13.60 6.27
C PHE A 65 18.99 14.42 5.26
N GLN A 66 20.18 13.95 4.86
CA GLN A 66 20.99 14.59 3.81
C GLN A 66 20.47 14.28 2.40
N HIS A 67 19.82 13.13 2.21
CA HIS A 67 19.27 12.67 0.94
C HIS A 67 17.76 12.39 1.02
N PRO A 68 16.94 13.36 1.47
CA PRO A 68 15.54 13.11 1.80
C PRO A 68 14.69 12.79 0.56
N LEU A 69 15.07 13.31 -0.62
CA LEU A 69 14.34 13.05 -1.85
C LEU A 69 14.62 11.64 -2.37
N GLU A 70 15.88 11.22 -2.36
CA GLU A 70 16.32 9.89 -2.80
C GLU A 70 15.73 8.81 -1.90
N PHE A 71 15.78 9.00 -0.57
CA PHE A 71 15.13 8.10 0.38
C PHE A 71 13.62 8.09 0.23
N GLY A 72 12.98 9.26 0.11
CA GLY A 72 11.54 9.35 -0.09
C GLY A 72 11.07 8.63 -1.36
N LEU A 73 11.79 8.81 -2.47
CA LEU A 73 11.52 8.10 -3.73
C LEU A 73 11.73 6.60 -3.59
N TYR A 74 12.80 6.16 -2.93
CA TYR A 74 13.06 4.75 -2.67
C TYR A 74 11.92 4.11 -1.87
N LEU A 75 11.57 4.70 -0.72
CA LEU A 75 10.51 4.19 0.15
C LEU A 75 9.16 4.16 -0.58
N GLY A 76 8.85 5.20 -1.35
CA GLY A 76 7.62 5.29 -2.15
C GLY A 76 7.56 4.24 -3.26
N LEU A 77 8.66 4.01 -3.99
CA LEU A 77 8.72 3.00 -5.04
C LEU A 77 8.60 1.58 -4.50
N VAL A 78 9.28 1.28 -3.38
CA VAL A 78 9.17 -0.02 -2.71
C VAL A 78 7.74 -0.25 -2.25
N ALA A 79 7.13 0.74 -1.60
CA ALA A 79 5.74 0.65 -1.16
C ALA A 79 4.77 0.42 -2.33
N ALA A 80 4.85 1.25 -3.37
CA ALA A 80 4.01 1.12 -4.56
C ALA A 80 4.16 -0.26 -5.21
N THR A 81 5.40 -0.72 -5.42
CA THR A 81 5.66 -2.01 -6.07
C THR A 81 5.12 -3.18 -5.25
N MET A 82 5.40 -3.22 -3.95
CA MET A 82 4.95 -4.34 -3.10
C MET A 82 3.42 -4.40 -2.99
N GLN A 83 2.78 -3.24 -2.83
CA GLN A 83 1.33 -3.15 -2.71
C GLN A 83 0.63 -3.46 -4.04
N GLU A 84 1.14 -2.98 -5.18
CA GLU A 84 0.59 -3.28 -6.50
C GLU A 84 0.74 -4.77 -6.87
N VAL A 85 1.89 -5.40 -6.56
CA VAL A 85 2.09 -6.84 -6.79
C VAL A 85 1.10 -7.65 -5.96
N ALA A 86 0.91 -7.30 -4.68
CA ALA A 86 -0.07 -7.98 -3.84
C ALA A 86 -1.50 -7.79 -4.36
N ALA A 87 -1.85 -6.58 -4.80
CA ALA A 87 -3.15 -6.30 -5.41
C ALA A 87 -3.36 -7.14 -6.68
N TYR A 88 -2.33 -7.26 -7.53
CA TYR A 88 -2.35 -8.06 -8.75
C TYR A 88 -2.66 -9.53 -8.48
N VAL A 89 -2.00 -10.11 -7.48
CA VAL A 89 -2.26 -11.49 -7.07
C VAL A 89 -3.66 -11.63 -6.46
N ALA A 90 -4.07 -10.67 -5.63
CA ALA A 90 -5.36 -10.71 -4.94
C ALA A 90 -6.56 -10.69 -5.90
N VAL A 91 -6.50 -9.87 -6.96
CA VAL A 91 -7.62 -9.71 -7.91
C VAL A 91 -7.65 -10.77 -9.02
N ASP A 92 -6.57 -11.53 -9.21
CA ASP A 92 -6.43 -12.50 -10.31
C ASP A 92 -7.59 -13.50 -10.36
N THR A 93 -7.81 -14.19 -9.26
CA THR A 93 -8.66 -15.38 -9.21
C THR A 93 -10.12 -15.08 -8.89
N ARG A 94 -10.54 -13.81 -8.99
CA ARG A 94 -11.84 -13.33 -8.50
C ARG A 94 -12.67 -12.66 -9.58
N THR A 95 -13.96 -12.42 -9.31
CA THR A 95 -14.85 -11.72 -10.25
C THR A 95 -14.62 -10.21 -10.23
N LYS A 96 -15.13 -9.49 -11.23
CA LYS A 96 -14.97 -8.02 -11.35
C LYS A 96 -15.42 -7.26 -10.11
N GLN A 97 -16.47 -7.71 -9.46
CA GLN A 97 -17.07 -7.03 -8.31
C GLN A 97 -16.21 -7.16 -7.05
N TYR A 98 -15.49 -8.27 -6.90
CA TYR A 98 -14.63 -8.50 -5.76
C TYR A 98 -13.42 -7.57 -5.77
N ALA A 99 -12.94 -7.15 -6.95
CA ALA A 99 -11.75 -6.31 -7.08
C ALA A 99 -11.89 -4.96 -6.34
N PHE A 100 -13.06 -4.32 -6.44
CA PHE A 100 -13.33 -3.07 -5.72
C PHE A 100 -13.29 -3.27 -4.20
N TYR A 101 -13.93 -4.32 -3.69
CA TYR A 101 -13.95 -4.63 -2.25
C TYR A 101 -12.59 -5.10 -1.72
N ILE A 102 -11.80 -5.80 -2.53
CA ILE A 102 -10.40 -6.12 -2.22
C ILE A 102 -9.61 -4.83 -2.04
N GLY A 103 -9.74 -3.88 -2.96
CA GLY A 103 -9.07 -2.59 -2.84
C GLY A 103 -9.55 -1.78 -1.62
N LEU A 104 -10.82 -1.89 -1.21
CA LEU A 104 -11.27 -1.31 0.06
C LEU A 104 -10.58 -1.96 1.26
N GLY A 105 -10.33 -3.27 1.22
CA GLY A 105 -9.55 -3.96 2.25
C GLY A 105 -8.11 -3.44 2.35
N PHE A 106 -7.48 -3.12 1.22
CA PHE A 106 -6.17 -2.46 1.19
C PHE A 106 -6.23 -1.07 1.84
N SER A 107 -7.22 -0.24 1.49
CA SER A 107 -7.39 1.08 2.10
C SER A 107 -7.57 1.01 3.61
N VAL A 108 -8.30 0.02 4.13
CA VAL A 108 -8.50 -0.15 5.57
C VAL A 108 -7.17 -0.34 6.29
N VAL A 109 -6.30 -1.22 5.79
CA VAL A 109 -5.00 -1.49 6.43
C VAL A 109 -4.09 -0.27 6.31
N ASP A 110 -4.03 0.36 5.14
CA ASP A 110 -3.23 1.56 4.91
C ASP A 110 -3.60 2.71 5.87
N ILE A 111 -4.90 2.96 6.04
CA ILE A 111 -5.40 3.94 7.00
C ILE A 111 -5.05 3.55 8.44
N ILE A 112 -5.17 2.27 8.79
CA ILE A 112 -4.81 1.79 10.14
C ILE A 112 -3.33 2.04 10.42
N VAL A 113 -2.44 1.72 9.48
CA VAL A 113 -0.99 1.96 9.60
C VAL A 113 -0.71 3.45 9.76
N LEU A 114 -1.31 4.28 8.91
CA LEU A 114 -1.19 5.74 9.01
C LEU A 114 -1.64 6.25 10.38
N MET A 115 -2.72 5.71 10.95
CA MET A 115 -3.15 6.08 12.30
C MET A 115 -2.13 5.66 13.35
N PHE A 116 -1.56 4.45 13.27
CA PHE A 116 -0.52 4.00 14.18
C PHE A 116 0.74 4.87 14.12
N ASP A 117 1.16 5.26 12.92
CA ASP A 117 2.32 6.16 12.74
C ASP A 117 2.06 7.58 13.27
N THR A 118 0.79 7.99 13.25
CA THR A 118 0.35 9.32 13.70
C THR A 118 0.13 9.39 15.22
N LEU A 119 -0.22 8.27 15.87
CA LEU A 119 -0.55 8.20 17.30
C LEU A 119 0.51 8.84 18.22
N PRO A 120 1.83 8.59 18.06
CA PRO A 120 2.86 9.15 18.94
C PRO A 120 2.94 10.68 18.92
N VAL A 121 2.45 11.31 17.85
CA VAL A 121 2.59 12.76 17.61
C VAL A 121 1.27 13.51 17.59
N ILE A 122 0.12 12.85 17.77
CA ILE A 122 -1.21 13.40 17.53
C ILE A 122 -1.51 14.73 18.23
N GLY A 123 -1.02 14.93 19.46
CA GLY A 123 -1.17 16.18 20.22
C GLY A 123 -0.24 17.32 19.80
N ARG A 124 0.68 17.08 18.85
CA ARG A 124 1.69 18.03 18.36
C ARG A 124 1.56 18.31 16.86
N ILE A 125 0.52 17.77 16.22
CA ILE A 125 0.28 17.92 14.78
C ILE A 125 -0.14 19.35 14.48
N THR A 126 0.62 20.04 13.63
CA THR A 126 0.23 21.35 13.12
C THR A 126 -0.76 21.21 11.95
N ARG A 127 -1.38 22.30 11.51
CA ARG A 127 -2.44 22.27 10.49
C ARG A 127 -2.01 21.63 9.16
N PHE A 128 -0.74 21.80 8.79
CA PHE A 128 -0.24 21.32 7.50
C PHE A 128 -0.07 19.78 7.49
N PRO A 129 0.64 19.13 8.44
CA PRO A 129 0.67 17.67 8.52
C PRO A 129 -0.72 17.05 8.75
N ALA A 130 -1.62 17.71 9.50
CA ALA A 130 -3.01 17.25 9.61
C ALA A 130 -3.71 17.17 8.24
N LEU A 131 -3.53 18.21 7.39
CA LEU A 131 -4.05 18.21 6.03
C LEU A 131 -3.46 17.06 5.21
N LEU A 132 -2.16 16.79 5.32
CA LEU A 132 -1.50 15.68 4.61
C LEU A 132 -2.05 14.32 5.05
N ILE A 133 -2.33 14.11 6.33
CA ILE A 133 -2.96 12.88 6.84
C ILE A 133 -4.36 12.69 6.23
N VAL A 134 -5.19 13.74 6.24
CA VAL A 134 -6.54 13.70 5.64
C VAL A 134 -6.47 13.39 4.15
N LEU A 135 -5.55 14.03 3.42
CA LEU A 135 -5.35 13.76 1.99
C LEU A 135 -4.88 12.33 1.74
N ASN A 136 -4.03 11.76 2.60
CA ASN A 136 -3.62 10.36 2.50
C ASN A 136 -4.80 9.40 2.70
N VAL A 137 -5.68 9.65 3.68
CA VAL A 137 -6.90 8.84 3.87
C VAL A 137 -7.79 8.90 2.63
N ILE A 138 -8.03 10.09 2.07
CA ILE A 138 -8.83 10.24 0.85
C ILE A 138 -8.16 9.52 -0.33
N ALA A 139 -6.85 9.70 -0.50
CA ALA A 139 -6.07 9.04 -1.54
C ALA A 139 -6.18 7.51 -1.41
N SER A 140 -6.01 6.97 -0.20
CA SER A 140 -6.11 5.54 0.09
C SER A 140 -7.48 4.95 -0.31
N ILE A 141 -8.57 5.64 0.04
CA ILE A 141 -9.94 5.20 -0.29
C ILE A 141 -10.24 5.30 -1.79
N LEU A 142 -9.60 6.21 -2.52
CA LEU A 142 -9.83 6.35 -3.96
C LEU A 142 -8.93 5.43 -4.78
N PHE A 143 -7.64 5.37 -4.45
CA PHE A 143 -6.64 4.71 -5.28
C PHE A 143 -6.60 3.20 -5.08
N HIS A 144 -6.70 2.66 -3.86
CA HIS A 144 -6.67 1.19 -3.72
C HIS A 144 -7.87 0.50 -4.38
N PRO A 145 -9.14 0.94 -4.19
CA PRO A 145 -10.27 0.36 -4.93
C PRO A 145 -10.21 0.65 -6.43
N GLY A 146 -9.75 1.84 -6.80
CA GLY A 146 -9.58 2.25 -8.19
C GLY A 146 -8.59 1.34 -8.92
N THR A 147 -7.36 1.25 -8.43
CA THR A 147 -6.27 0.45 -9.02
C THR A 147 -6.61 -1.03 -9.05
N ALA A 148 -7.14 -1.62 -7.97
CA ALA A 148 -7.58 -3.01 -7.95
C ALA A 148 -8.64 -3.29 -9.04
N THR A 149 -9.59 -2.37 -9.20
CA THR A 149 -10.61 -2.45 -10.26
C THR A 149 -9.99 -2.32 -11.64
N PHE A 150 -9.18 -1.28 -11.90
CA PHE A 150 -8.51 -1.06 -13.18
C PHE A 150 -7.65 -2.26 -13.58
N MET A 151 -6.88 -2.79 -12.64
CA MET A 151 -6.04 -3.97 -12.82
C MET A 151 -6.86 -5.18 -13.21
N LYS A 152 -7.98 -5.44 -12.52
CA LYS A 152 -8.87 -6.55 -12.88
C LYS A 152 -9.46 -6.39 -14.29
N TRP A 153 -9.86 -5.18 -14.65
CA TRP A 153 -10.43 -4.90 -15.97
C TRP A 153 -9.39 -5.03 -17.08
N GLY A 154 -8.17 -4.54 -16.86
CA GLY A 154 -7.04 -4.70 -17.78
C GLY A 154 -6.75 -6.17 -18.06
N ARG A 155 -6.74 -7.02 -17.02
CA ARG A 155 -6.53 -8.47 -17.19
C ARG A 155 -7.64 -9.14 -17.98
N ILE A 156 -8.89 -8.80 -17.72
CA ILE A 156 -10.04 -9.35 -18.47
C ILE A 156 -10.00 -8.93 -19.94
N ALA A 157 -9.46 -7.74 -20.23
CA ALA A 157 -9.25 -7.26 -21.59
C ALA A 157 -8.01 -7.87 -22.28
N GLY A 158 -7.22 -8.70 -21.58
CA GLY A 158 -6.04 -9.38 -22.12
C GLY A 158 -4.74 -8.58 -22.01
N PHE A 159 -4.67 -7.56 -21.15
CA PHE A 159 -3.49 -6.71 -20.97
C PHE A 159 -2.59 -7.08 -19.80
N GLY A 160 -2.80 -8.22 -19.13
CA GLY A 160 -1.98 -8.61 -17.99
C GLY A 160 -2.10 -10.06 -17.60
#